data_AF-A0A1E7KJL4-F1
#
_entry.id   AF-A0A1E7KJL4-F1
#
_cell.length_a   1.000
_cell.length_b   1.000
_cell.length_c   1.000
_cell.angle_alpha   90.00
_cell.angle_beta   90.00
_cell.angle_gamma   90.00
#
_symmetry.space_group_name_H-M   'P 1'
#
loop_
_entity.id
_entity.type
_entity.pdbx_description
1 polymer ?
#
loop_
_entity_poly.entity_id
_entity_poly.type
_entity_poly.pdbx_seq_one_letter_code
_entity_poly.pdbx_strand_id
1 'polypeptide(L)'
;MSPRRNRPRGGAAKPSSTTGGGADEPVLRYGLERTEEWRGEEWAVRQVGGATGKRYRCPGCDQEIPPGVPHVVAWPRLGDVDDRRHWHKSCWGARDRRGARVQRSRNAPRY
;
A
#
# COMPACT_ATOMS: atom_id res chain seq x y z
N MET A 1 -8.85 16.17 -31.51
CA MET A 1 -8.21 16.16 -30.18
C MET A 1 -9.21 16.68 -29.16
N SER A 2 -9.68 15.85 -28.23
CA SER A 2 -10.65 16.25 -27.20
C SER A 2 -10.04 16.10 -25.80
N PRO A 3 -10.16 17.10 -24.90
CA PRO A 3 -9.46 17.11 -23.62
C PRO A 3 -10.03 16.05 -22.66
N ARG A 4 -9.13 15.27 -22.04
CA ARG A 4 -9.50 14.26 -21.04
C ARG A 4 -10.04 14.96 -19.79
N ARG A 5 -11.37 14.98 -19.65
CA ARG A 5 -12.05 15.47 -18.46
C ARG A 5 -11.70 14.61 -17.25
N ASN A 6 -11.01 15.21 -16.28
CA ASN A 6 -10.75 14.66 -14.96
C ASN A 6 -12.05 14.73 -14.14
N ARG A 7 -12.66 13.57 -13.84
CA ARG A 7 -13.90 13.51 -13.04
C ARG A 7 -13.54 13.11 -11.60
N PRO A 8 -13.69 13.99 -10.59
CA PRO A 8 -13.52 13.59 -9.20
C PRO A 8 -14.69 12.69 -8.78
N ARG A 9 -14.39 11.47 -8.31
CA ARG A 9 -15.41 10.60 -7.69
C ARG A 9 -15.68 11.09 -6.27
N GLY A 10 -16.73 11.87 -6.10
CA GLY A 10 -17.43 12.03 -4.84
C GLY A 10 -18.31 10.82 -4.56
N GLY A 11 -18.21 10.25 -3.36
CA GLY A 11 -18.94 9.07 -2.92
C GLY A 11 -18.29 8.46 -1.69
N ALA A 12 -18.28 9.23 -0.60
CA ALA A 12 -17.75 8.83 0.69
C ALA A 12 -18.65 7.74 1.31
N ALA A 13 -18.16 6.51 1.36
CA ALA A 13 -18.59 5.55 2.36
C ALA A 13 -17.84 5.88 3.66
N LYS A 14 -18.54 6.44 4.64
CA LYS A 14 -18.03 6.61 5.99
C LYS A 14 -18.24 5.30 6.76
N PRO A 15 -17.21 4.66 7.33
CA PRO A 15 -17.42 3.84 8.50
C PRO A 15 -17.42 4.75 9.74
N SER A 16 -18.55 4.74 10.42
CA SER A 16 -18.78 5.36 11.72
C SER A 16 -17.87 4.73 12.76
N SER A 17 -17.15 5.53 13.54
CA SER A 17 -16.61 5.12 14.83
C SER A 17 -16.86 6.25 15.83
N THR A 18 -17.98 6.11 16.56
CA THR A 18 -18.29 6.90 17.75
C THR A 18 -17.67 6.21 18.96
N THR A 19 -16.88 6.97 19.73
CA THR A 19 -16.63 6.97 21.20
C THR A 19 -15.38 7.84 21.36
N GLY A 20 -15.31 9.01 22.00
CA GLY A 20 -16.01 9.51 23.17
C GLY A 20 -14.97 9.69 24.29
N GLY A 21 -14.48 10.91 24.52
CA GLY A 21 -13.90 11.35 25.80
C GLY A 21 -12.38 11.60 25.88
N GLY A 22 -12.02 12.70 26.55
CA GLY A 22 -10.80 12.81 27.37
C GLY A 22 -9.64 13.58 26.76
N ALA A 23 -9.18 14.60 27.50
CA ALA A 23 -7.95 15.34 27.24
C ALA A 23 -6.70 14.46 27.46
N ASP A 24 -5.54 14.97 27.01
CA ASP A 24 -4.18 14.50 27.32
C ASP A 24 -3.80 13.05 27.00
N GLU A 25 -3.67 12.70 25.71
CA GLU A 25 -2.89 11.53 25.28
C GLU A 25 -2.02 11.91 24.07
N PRO A 26 -0.73 11.54 24.00
CA PRO A 26 0.15 11.93 22.91
C PRO A 26 -0.21 11.12 21.65
N VAL A 27 -1.10 11.67 20.83
CA VAL A 27 -1.60 11.04 19.60
C VAL A 27 -0.46 10.87 18.56
N LEU A 28 0.21 9.70 18.67
CA LEU A 28 0.57 8.78 17.60
C LEU A 28 1.34 9.34 16.40
N ARG A 29 2.67 9.42 16.54
CA ARG A 29 3.61 9.39 15.39
C ARG A 29 3.58 8.07 14.58
N TYR A 30 2.84 7.06 15.05
CA TYR A 30 2.73 5.72 14.45
C TYR A 30 1.37 5.49 13.78
N GLY A 31 0.99 6.39 12.87
CA GLY A 31 -0.32 6.43 12.22
C GLY A 31 -0.87 5.07 11.78
N LEU A 32 -1.82 4.58 12.59
CA LEU A 32 -2.87 3.60 12.27
C LEU A 32 -2.36 2.35 11.54
N GLU A 33 -1.57 1.54 12.24
CA GLU A 33 -1.47 0.12 11.91
C GLU A 33 -2.87 -0.51 11.94
N ARG A 34 -3.18 -1.30 10.91
CA ARG A 34 -4.44 -2.02 10.78
C ARG A 34 -4.16 -3.44 10.35
N THR A 35 -5.01 -4.34 10.79
CA THR A 35 -4.97 -5.74 10.39
C THR A 35 -5.88 -5.96 9.18
N GLU A 36 -5.38 -6.65 8.16
CA GLU A 36 -6.15 -7.07 6.98
C GLU A 36 -5.91 -8.56 6.68
N GLU A 37 -6.94 -9.30 6.32
CA GLU A 37 -6.79 -10.66 5.81
C GLU A 37 -6.46 -10.65 4.31
N TRP A 38 -5.49 -11.48 3.91
CA TRP A 38 -5.12 -11.65 2.50
C TRP A 38 -4.55 -13.05 2.26
N ARG A 39 -5.09 -13.76 1.27
CA ARG A 39 -4.72 -15.14 0.90
C ARG A 39 -4.83 -16.17 2.04
N GLY A 40 -5.73 -15.94 3.00
CA GLY A 40 -5.93 -16.82 4.15
C GLY A 40 -4.93 -16.58 5.29
N GLU A 41 -4.16 -15.49 5.22
CA GLU A 41 -3.22 -15.07 6.26
C GLU A 41 -3.60 -13.69 6.77
N GLU A 42 -3.29 -13.41 8.04
CA GLU A 42 -3.48 -12.11 8.66
C GLU A 42 -2.25 -11.21 8.42
N TRP A 43 -2.47 -10.00 7.91
CA TRP A 43 -1.42 -9.04 7.58
C TRP A 43 -1.55 -7.78 8.42
N ALA A 44 -0.44 -7.34 9.01
CA ALA A 44 -0.32 -6.02 9.58
C ALA A 44 0.03 -5.01 8.46
N VAL A 45 -0.71 -3.90 8.43
CA VAL A 45 -0.65 -2.91 7.36
C VAL A 45 -0.52 -1.52 7.97
N ARG A 46 0.54 -0.80 7.61
CA ARG A 46 0.80 0.55 8.10
C ARG A 46 0.95 1.54 6.96
N GLN A 47 0.28 2.69 7.08
CA GLN A 47 0.53 3.82 6.17
C GLN A 47 1.79 4.55 6.59
N VAL A 48 2.69 4.77 5.63
CA VAL A 48 3.92 5.51 5.82
C VAL A 48 3.82 6.80 5.02
N GLY A 49 4.12 7.92 5.67
CA GLY A 49 4.26 9.21 5.00
C GLY A 49 5.42 9.18 3.98
N GLY A 50 5.67 10.30 3.32
CA GLY A 50 6.86 10.43 2.48
C GLY A 50 8.13 10.25 3.32
N ALA A 51 8.74 9.07 3.29
CA ALA A 51 9.99 8.80 4.02
C ALA A 51 11.18 9.34 3.21
N THR A 52 12.06 10.11 3.84
CA THR A 52 13.29 10.59 3.21
C THR A 52 14.35 9.48 3.21
N GLY A 53 15.15 9.38 2.15
CA GLY A 53 16.33 8.51 2.09
C GLY A 53 16.19 7.28 1.19
N LYS A 54 15.42 6.27 1.58
CA LYS A 54 15.44 4.95 0.92
C LYS A 54 14.42 4.83 -0.23
N ARG A 55 14.84 4.16 -1.31
CA ARG A 55 13.97 3.65 -2.37
C ARG A 55 13.55 2.23 -2.03
N TYR A 56 12.31 1.87 -2.36
CA TYR A 56 11.81 0.51 -2.17
C TYR A 56 11.19 -0.02 -3.45
N ARG A 57 11.14 -1.34 -3.65
CA ARG A 57 10.51 -1.94 -4.83
C ARG A 57 9.13 -2.48 -4.50
N CYS A 58 8.11 -2.10 -5.27
CA CYS A 58 6.72 -2.49 -5.01
C CYS A 58 6.39 -3.86 -5.61
N PRO A 59 5.98 -4.88 -4.81
CA PRO A 59 5.67 -6.21 -5.34
C PRO A 59 4.49 -6.25 -6.33
N GLY A 60 3.53 -5.34 -6.20
CA GLY A 60 2.32 -5.31 -7.04
C GLY A 60 2.54 -4.74 -8.45
N CYS A 61 3.60 -3.99 -8.70
CA CYS A 61 3.89 -3.42 -10.03
C CYS A 61 5.35 -3.51 -10.46
N ASP A 62 6.23 -3.97 -9.58
CA ASP A 62 7.68 -4.08 -9.77
C ASP A 62 8.42 -2.74 -9.98
N GLN A 63 7.73 -1.61 -9.75
CA GLN A 63 8.32 -0.28 -9.86
C GLN A 63 8.90 0.19 -8.52
N GLU A 64 9.90 1.07 -8.60
CA GLU A 64 10.45 1.75 -7.43
C GLU A 64 9.44 2.74 -6.83
N ILE A 65 9.44 2.81 -5.51
CA ILE A 65 8.80 3.82 -4.67
C ILE A 65 9.92 4.80 -4.27
N PRO A 66 9.98 6.00 -4.86
CA PRO A 66 10.98 6.99 -4.52
C PRO A 66 10.83 7.52 -3.08
N PRO A 67 11.90 8.08 -2.50
CA PRO A 67 11.81 8.81 -1.25
C PRO A 67 10.79 9.95 -1.33
N GLY A 68 10.14 10.26 -0.23
CA GLY A 68 9.12 11.30 -0.16
C GLY A 68 7.74 10.88 -0.71
N VAL A 69 7.62 9.70 -1.33
CA VAL A 69 6.32 9.18 -1.79
C VAL A 69 5.60 8.46 -0.64
N PRO A 70 4.37 8.88 -0.26
CA PRO A 70 3.56 8.14 0.71
C PRO A 70 3.20 6.75 0.19
N HIS A 71 3.39 5.74 1.03
CA HIS A 71 3.23 4.35 0.65
C HIS A 71 2.71 3.50 1.82
N VAL A 72 2.51 2.21 1.57
CA VAL A 72 2.01 1.24 2.55
C VAL A 72 3.11 0.23 2.82
N VAL A 73 3.31 -0.11 4.09
CA VAL A 73 4.16 -1.23 4.49
C VAL A 73 3.26 -2.33 5.02
N ALA A 74 3.42 -3.55 4.50
CA ALA A 74 2.61 -4.71 4.87
C ALA A 74 3.52 -5.92 5.16
N TRP A 75 3.21 -6.66 6.22
CA TRP A 75 3.91 -7.89 6.62
C TRP A 75 2.92 -8.91 7.23
N PRO A 76 3.16 -10.22 7.09
CA PRO A 76 2.35 -11.23 7.77
C PRO A 76 2.47 -11.08 9.29
N ARG A 77 1.36 -11.21 10.03
CA ARG A 77 1.38 -11.08 11.50
C ARG A 77 2.03 -12.28 12.18
N LEU A 78 1.93 -13.45 11.57
CA LEU A 78 2.60 -14.67 12.02
C LEU A 78 4.04 -14.80 11.48
N GLY A 79 4.48 -13.84 10.66
CA GLY A 79 5.84 -13.78 10.12
C GLY A 79 6.74 -12.81 10.88
N ASP A 80 7.99 -12.70 10.44
CA ASP A 80 8.94 -11.75 11.03
C ASP A 80 8.67 -10.32 10.51
N VAL A 81 8.99 -9.32 11.32
CA VAL A 81 8.91 -7.91 10.93
C VAL A 81 9.93 -7.57 9.82
N ASP A 82 10.97 -8.38 9.65
CA ASP A 82 11.88 -8.24 8.51
C ASP A 82 11.23 -8.56 7.15
N ASP A 83 10.07 -9.23 7.12
CA ASP A 83 9.29 -9.48 5.91
C ASP A 83 8.45 -8.27 5.44
N ARG A 84 8.77 -7.06 5.94
CA ARG A 84 8.10 -5.80 5.56
C ARG A 84 8.24 -5.50 4.08
N ARG A 85 7.13 -5.67 3.35
CA ARG A 85 7.03 -5.31 1.94
C ARG A 85 6.45 -3.91 1.78
N HIS A 86 7.05 -3.14 0.89
CA HIS A 86 6.67 -1.76 0.63
C HIS A 86 5.84 -1.70 -0.65
N TRP A 87 4.64 -1.13 -0.56
CA TRP A 87 3.67 -1.07 -1.64
C TRP A 87 3.25 0.37 -1.91
N HIS A 88 3.07 0.73 -3.19
CA HIS A 88 2.25 1.89 -3.50
C HIS A 88 0.86 1.73 -2.89
N LYS A 89 0.27 2.81 -2.37
CA LYS A 89 -1.09 2.78 -1.80
C LYS A 89 -2.12 2.15 -2.75
N SER A 90 -2.07 2.53 -4.03
CA SER A 90 -2.95 1.98 -5.08
C SER A 90 -2.63 0.53 -5.47
N CYS A 91 -1.41 0.05 -5.22
CA CYS A 91 -1.05 -1.33 -5.48
C CYS A 91 -1.54 -2.23 -4.35
N TRP A 92 -1.42 -1.81 -3.09
CA TRP A 92 -1.98 -2.55 -1.95
C TRP A 92 -3.50 -2.70 -2.05
N GLY A 93 -4.22 -1.61 -2.34
CA GLY A 93 -5.67 -1.66 -2.53
C GLY A 93 -6.15 -2.45 -3.76
N ALA A 94 -5.22 -2.90 -4.62
CA ALA A 94 -5.52 -3.73 -5.78
C ALA A 94 -4.71 -5.04 -5.76
N ARG A 95 -4.20 -5.45 -4.60
CA ARG A 95 -3.27 -6.57 -4.41
C ARG A 95 -3.78 -7.90 -4.95
N ASP A 96 -5.09 -8.12 -4.97
CA ASP A 96 -5.68 -9.37 -5.49
C ASP A 96 -5.59 -9.50 -7.01
N ARG A 97 -5.57 -8.36 -7.71
CA ARG A 97 -5.52 -8.32 -9.19
C ARG A 97 -4.20 -7.79 -9.74
N ARG A 98 -3.30 -7.35 -8.87
CA ARG A 98 -1.97 -6.83 -9.25
C ARG A 98 -0.89 -7.80 -8.81
N GLY A 99 -0.02 -8.14 -9.74
CA GLY A 99 1.27 -8.77 -9.47
C GLY A 99 2.31 -8.20 -10.44
N ALA A 100 3.58 -8.26 -10.05
CA ALA A 100 4.68 -7.98 -10.96
C ALA A 100 4.45 -8.73 -12.28
N ARG A 101 4.37 -7.98 -13.38
CA ARG A 101 4.26 -8.60 -14.71
C ARG A 101 5.59 -9.30 -14.97
N VAL A 102 5.55 -10.62 -15.12
CA VAL A 102 6.72 -11.37 -15.60
C VAL A 102 7.13 -10.77 -16.93
N GLN A 103 8.28 -10.10 -16.96
CA GLN A 103 8.86 -9.60 -18.20
C GLN A 103 9.28 -10.82 -19.01
N ARG A 104 8.40 -11.31 -19.89
CA ARG A 104 8.80 -12.25 -20.93
C ARG A 104 9.74 -11.48 -21.85
N SER A 105 10.97 -11.95 -21.99
CA SER A 105 11.88 -11.38 -22.98
C SER A 105 11.17 -11.40 -24.33
N ARG A 106 11.04 -10.23 -24.95
CA ARG A 106 10.44 -10.10 -26.29
C ARG A 106 11.23 -10.86 -27.36
N ASN A 107 12.41 -11.38 -27.00
CA ASN A 107 13.39 -12.04 -27.85
C ASN A 107 13.69 -13.49 -27.44
N ALA A 108 12.83 -14.16 -26.66
CA ALA A 108 12.99 -15.59 -26.43
C ALA A 108 12.94 -16.32 -27.79
N PRO A 109 13.98 -17.09 -28.17
CA PRO A 109 13.97 -17.88 -29.39
C PRO A 109 12.73 -18.75 -29.42
N ARG A 110 11.96 -18.70 -30.50
CA ARG A 110 10.94 -19.71 -30.78
C ARG A 110 11.67 -20.89 -31.42
N TYR A 111 12.08 -21.84 -30.61
CA TYR A 111 12.35 -23.20 -31.07
C TYR A 111 11.56 -24.17 -30.22
#